data_AF-A0A814Y7I9-F1
#
_entry.id   AF-A0A814Y7I9-F1
#
_cell.length_a   1.000
_cell.length_b   1.000
_cell.length_c   1.000
_cell.angle_alpha   90.00
_cell.angle_beta   90.00
_cell.angle_gamma   90.00
#
_symmetry.space_group_name_H-M   'P 1'
#
loop_
_entity.id
_entity.type
_entity.pdbx_description
1 polymer ?
#
loop_
_entity_poly.entity_id
_entity_poly.type
_entity_poly.pdbx_seq_one_letter_code
_entity_poly.pdbx_strand_id
1 'polypeptide(L)'
;MKNLVQTMHQKYTKITKINIVTVPSRYDKPILNKIKKYNNLLKDTFANDKAVAVVSIDSERKFLEFDKLHPNGDGIDHITPKLKETA
;
A
#
# COMPACT_ATOMS: atom_id res chain seq x y z
N MET A 1 10.60 -7.88 -4.37
CA MET A 1 10.39 -6.42 -4.17
C MET A 1 11.64 -5.64 -3.75
N LYS A 2 12.60 -6.17 -2.98
CA LYS A 2 13.80 -5.41 -2.56
C LYS A 2 14.56 -4.77 -3.74
N ASN A 3 14.67 -5.48 -4.87
CA ASN A 3 15.37 -4.97 -6.05
C ASN A 3 14.76 -3.68 -6.62
N LEU A 4 13.43 -3.48 -6.55
CA LEU A 4 12.79 -2.25 -7.03
C LEU A 4 13.16 -1.07 -6.13
N VAL A 5 13.02 -1.23 -4.80
CA VAL A 5 13.38 -0.20 -3.82
C VAL A 5 14.86 0.18 -3.91
N GLN A 6 15.73 -0.82 -4.03
CA GLN A 6 17.18 -0.61 -4.23
C GLN A 6 17.46 0.14 -5.53
N THR A 7 16.79 -0.23 -6.63
CA THR A 7 16.93 0.47 -7.91
C THR A 7 16.45 1.92 -7.80
N MET A 8 15.36 2.17 -7.07
CA MET A 8 14.86 3.52 -6.83
C MET A 8 15.88 4.37 -6.07
N HIS A 9 16.47 3.86 -5.00
CA HIS A 9 17.52 4.58 -4.27
C HIS A 9 18.78 4.83 -5.11
N GLN A 10 19.16 3.88 -5.97
CA GLN A 10 20.31 4.04 -6.87
C GLN A 10 20.07 5.13 -7.94
N LYS A 11 18.88 5.15 -8.55
CA LYS A 11 18.56 6.09 -9.64
C LYS A 11 18.14 7.47 -9.14
N TYR A 12 17.44 7.53 -8.01
CA TYR A 12 16.88 8.77 -7.46
C TYR A 12 17.56 9.12 -6.15
N THR A 13 18.82 9.54 -6.23
CA THR A 13 19.68 9.83 -5.07
C THR A 13 19.17 10.96 -4.16
N LYS A 14 18.25 11.80 -4.67
CA LYS A 14 17.58 12.86 -3.89
C LYS A 14 16.34 12.36 -3.12
N ILE A 15 15.85 11.14 -3.39
CA ILE A 15 14.73 10.55 -2.66
C ILE A 15 15.28 9.89 -1.40
N THR A 16 15.00 10.54 -0.26
CA THR A 16 15.43 10.07 1.06
C THR A 16 14.43 9.12 1.70
N LYS A 17 13.17 9.09 1.22
CA LYS A 17 12.10 8.29 1.78
C LYS A 17 11.17 7.77 0.67
N ILE A 18 10.79 6.49 0.77
CA ILE A 18 9.84 5.84 -0.13
C ILE A 18 8.64 5.37 0.70
N ASN A 19 7.45 5.82 0.34
CA ASN A 19 6.21 5.34 0.94
C ASN A 19 5.64 4.21 0.07
N ILE A 20 5.56 2.99 0.62
CA ILE A 20 4.93 1.84 -0.03
C ILE A 20 3.52 1.72 0.52
N VAL A 21 2.53 1.93 -0.33
CA VAL A 21 1.12 1.78 0.03
C VAL A 21 0.73 0.30 -0.07
N THR A 22 0.10 -0.26 0.97
CA THR A 22 -0.38 -1.65 0.95
C THR A 22 -1.48 -1.85 -0.07
N VAL A 23 -1.68 -3.09 -0.53
CA VAL A 23 -2.77 -3.39 -1.46
C VAL A 23 -4.10 -3.30 -0.70
N PRO A 24 -5.08 -2.50 -1.16
CA PRO A 24 -6.39 -2.42 -0.53
C PRO A 24 -7.11 -3.78 -0.62
N SER A 25 -7.92 -4.09 0.39
CA SER A 25 -8.70 -5.32 0.41
C SER A 25 -9.71 -5.36 -0.73
N ARG A 26 -9.71 -6.44 -1.52
CA ARG A 26 -10.73 -6.72 -2.52
C ARG A 26 -11.78 -7.65 -1.92
N TYR A 27 -13.05 -7.45 -2.28
CA TYR A 27 -14.14 -8.29 -1.75
C TYR A 27 -14.35 -9.57 -2.58
N ASP A 28 -13.24 -10.27 -2.82
CA ASP A 28 -13.16 -11.62 -3.37
C ASP A 28 -12.35 -12.51 -2.40
N LYS A 29 -12.99 -13.53 -1.82
CA LYS A 29 -12.46 -14.30 -0.67
C LYS A 29 -11.10 -14.97 -0.95
N PRO A 30 -10.90 -15.72 -2.05
CA PRO A 30 -9.59 -16.28 -2.39
C PRO A 30 -8.48 -15.23 -2.52
N ILE A 31 -8.83 -14.04 -3.03
CA ILE A 31 -7.87 -12.95 -3.23
C ILE A 31 -7.56 -12.23 -1.91
N LEU A 32 -8.55 -12.11 -1.00
CA LEU A 32 -8.40 -11.42 0.28
C LEU A 32 -7.28 -12.02 1.15
N ASN A 33 -7.20 -13.35 1.26
CA ASN A 33 -6.12 -14.00 2.02
C ASN A 33 -4.76 -13.77 1.38
N LYS A 34 -4.70 -13.75 0.05
CA LYS A 34 -3.48 -13.47 -0.70
C LYS A 34 -3.02 -12.02 -0.47
N ILE A 35 -3.94 -11.06 -0.48
CA ILE A 35 -3.67 -9.65 -0.17
C ILE A 35 -3.13 -9.50 1.24
N LYS A 36 -3.78 -10.12 2.24
CA LYS A 36 -3.30 -10.10 3.63
C LYS A 36 -1.87 -10.64 3.75
N LYS A 37 -1.58 -11.77 3.09
CA LYS A 37 -0.23 -12.35 3.05
C LYS A 37 0.78 -11.39 2.42
N TYR A 38 0.44 -10.74 1.30
CA TYR A 38 1.33 -9.78 0.65
C TYR A 38 1.56 -8.53 1.51
N ASN A 39 0.52 -7.97 2.13
CA ASN A 39 0.64 -6.79 2.97
C ASN A 39 1.49 -7.08 4.21
N ASN A 40 1.35 -8.26 4.83
CA ASN A 40 2.22 -8.67 5.93
C ASN A 40 3.67 -8.84 5.46
N LEU A 41 3.89 -9.50 4.33
CA LEU A 41 5.23 -9.64 3.76
C LEU A 41 5.89 -8.28 3.48
N LEU A 42 5.13 -7.28 3.01
CA LEU A 42 5.64 -5.92 2.81
C LEU A 42 6.07 -5.29 4.13
N LYS A 43 5.24 -5.39 5.17
CA LYS A 43 5.55 -4.89 6.52
C LYS A 43 6.82 -5.56 7.06
N ASP A 44 6.92 -6.88 6.99
CA ASP A 44 8.07 -7.64 7.49
C ASP A 44 9.35 -7.32 6.70
N THR A 45 9.25 -7.17 5.38
CA THR A 45 10.39 -6.91 4.50
C THR A 45 11.07 -5.57 4.81
N PHE A 46 10.29 -4.55 5.18
CA PHE A 46 10.75 -3.18 5.37
C PHE A 46 10.66 -2.69 6.83
N ALA A 47 10.34 -3.56 7.80
CA ALA A 47 10.15 -3.20 9.20
C ALA A 47 11.35 -2.43 9.82
N ASN A 48 12.57 -2.71 9.34
CA ASN A 48 13.81 -2.10 9.84
C ASN A 48 14.44 -1.12 8.82
N ASP A 49 13.79 -0.85 7.70
CA ASP A 49 14.32 0.04 6.67
C ASP A 49 13.85 1.48 6.92
N LYS A 50 14.74 2.32 7.48
CA LYS A 50 14.42 3.73 7.80
C LYS A 50 14.10 4.58 6.58
N ALA A 51 14.51 4.14 5.38
CA ALA A 51 14.24 4.85 4.13
C ALA A 51 12.89 4.45 3.51
N VAL A 52 12.18 3.47 4.08
CA VAL A 52 10.90 2.97 3.57
C VAL A 52 9.83 2.99 4.65
N ALA A 53 8.70 3.63 4.37
CA ALA A 53 7.51 3.55 5.22
C ALA A 53 6.43 2.73 4.51
N VAL A 54 5.89 1.72 5.19
CA VAL A 54 4.75 0.94 4.67
C VAL A 54 3.45 1.56 5.18
N VAL A 55 2.69 2.18 4.27
CA VAL A 55 1.44 2.88 4.56
C VAL A 55 0.28 1.89 4.42
N SER A 56 -0.36 1.55 5.53
CA SER A 56 -1.49 0.63 5.53
C SER A 56 -2.77 1.35 5.10
N ILE A 57 -3.38 0.87 4.02
CA ILE A 57 -4.70 1.29 3.58
C ILE A 57 -5.66 0.12 3.69
N ASP A 58 -6.72 0.32 4.47
CA ASP A 58 -7.82 -0.61 4.58
C ASP A 58 -8.95 -0.15 3.68
N SER A 59 -9.60 -1.10 3.01
CA SER A 59 -10.82 -0.85 2.26
C SER A 59 -11.90 -1.82 2.72
N GLU A 60 -12.88 -1.28 3.43
CA GLU A 60 -14.15 -1.95 3.66
C GLU A 60 -14.94 -2.08 2.35
N ARG A 61 -15.89 -3.02 2.27
CA ARG A 61 -16.74 -3.21 1.08
C ARG A 61 -17.42 -1.92 0.62
N LYS A 62 -17.83 -1.08 1.57
CA LYS A 62 -18.54 0.19 1.31
C LYS A 62 -17.68 1.20 0.54
N PHE A 63 -16.37 1.03 0.55
CA PHE A 63 -15.41 1.90 -0.14
C PHE A 63 -15.03 1.41 -1.53
N LEU A 64 -15.71 0.37 -2.04
CA LEU A 64 -15.42 -0.21 -3.34
C LEU A 64 -16.59 0.03 -4.30
N GLU A 65 -16.24 0.16 -5.57
CA GLU A 65 -17.16 0.16 -6.70
C GLU A 65 -17.89 -1.21 -6.83
N PHE A 66 -18.85 -1.26 -7.76
CA PHE A 66 -19.63 -2.48 -8.03
C PHE A 66 -18.77 -3.69 -8.43
N ASP A 67 -17.57 -3.44 -8.98
CA ASP A 67 -16.58 -4.46 -9.35
C ASP A 67 -15.82 -5.05 -8.16
N LYS A 68 -16.04 -4.51 -6.94
CA LYS A 68 -15.40 -4.95 -5.68
C LYS A 68 -13.86 -4.87 -5.73
N LEU A 69 -13.34 -4.03 -6.62
CA LEU A 69 -11.93 -3.88 -6.93
C LEU A 69 -11.50 -2.42 -6.79
N HIS A 70 -12.11 -1.52 -7.56
CA HIS A 70 -11.72 -0.12 -7.55
C HIS A 70 -12.38 0.61 -6.37
N PRO A 71 -11.69 1.57 -5.74
CA PRO A 71 -12.32 2.40 -4.73
C PRO A 71 -13.37 3.31 -5.39
N ASN A 72 -14.50 3.49 -4.72
CA ASN A 72 -15.48 4.53 -5.09
C ASN A 72 -15.04 5.90 -4.54
N GLY A 73 -15.86 6.94 -4.76
CA GLY A 73 -15.59 8.29 -4.24
C GLY A 73 -15.23 8.30 -2.74
N ASP A 74 -16.07 7.67 -1.91
CA ASP A 74 -15.83 7.56 -0.47
C ASP A 74 -14.54 6.80 -0.14
N GLY A 75 -14.19 5.78 -0.94
CA GLY A 75 -12.94 5.05 -0.82
C GLY A 75 -11.71 5.88 -1.13
N ILE A 76 -11.77 6.73 -2.15
CA ILE A 76 -10.71 7.70 -2.48
C ILE A 76 -10.56 8.71 -1.34
N ASP A 77 -11.66 9.23 -0.81
CA ASP A 77 -11.66 10.19 0.29
C ASP A 77 -11.16 9.55 1.60
N HIS A 78 -11.40 8.26 1.80
CA HIS A 78 -10.85 7.52 2.93
C HIS A 78 -9.33 7.28 2.84
N ILE A 79 -8.80 7.05 1.64
CA ILE A 79 -7.38 6.71 1.42
C ILE A 79 -6.50 7.96 1.37
N THR A 80 -6.98 9.04 0.76
CA THR A 80 -6.21 10.25 0.47
C THR A 80 -5.56 10.90 1.70
N PRO A 81 -6.24 11.06 2.85
CA PRO A 81 -5.64 11.62 4.07
C PRO A 81 -4.43 10.81 4.56
N LYS A 82 -4.54 9.48 4.55
CA LYS A 82 -3.46 8.56 4.98
C LYS A 82 -2.20 8.71 4.11
N LEU A 83 -2.36 9.04 2.83
CA LEU A 83 -1.24 9.30 1.94
C LEU A 83 -0.58 10.66 2.24
N LYS A 84 -1.38 11.69 2.52
CA LYS A 84 -0.89 13.05 2.83
C LYS A 84 -0.09 13.10 4.14
N GLU A 85 -0.46 12.31 5.14
CA GLU A 85 0.25 12.21 6.43
C GLU A 85 1.66 11.59 6.33
N THR A 86 1.98 10.98 5.18
CA THR A 86 3.25 10.26 4.98
C THR A 86 4.26 11.00 4.10
N ALA A 87 3.83 12.13 3.52
CA ALA A 87 4.67 13.09 2.80
C ALA A 87 5.61 13.83 3.76
#